data_AF-A0A1Y6C2R2-F1
#
_entry.id   AF-A0A1Y6C2R2-F1
#
_cell.length_a   1.000
_cell.length_b   1.000
_cell.length_c   1.000
_cell.angle_alpha   90.00
_cell.angle_beta   90.00
_cell.angle_gamma   90.00
#
_symmetry.space_group_name_H-M   'P 1'
#
loop_
_entity.id
_entity.type
_entity.pdbx_description
1 polymer ?
#
loop_
_entity_poly.entity_id
_entity_poly.type
_entity_poly.pdbx_seq_one_letter_code
_entity_poly.pdbx_strand_id
1 'polypeptide(L)'
;MRKNLLFFLLAVSIVAKADPAVTASAVPENLHIYSEAGNAYVDHMKGYCGSSRFVLYADHPKFDAIFSLLLAAQMSQKEVILRFDECMNRETQGKLVGVYLP
;
A
#
# COMPACT_ATOMS: atom_id res chain seq x y z
N MET A 1 -45.39 -4.50 -20.39
CA MET A 1 -44.02 -5.03 -20.25
C MET A 1 -43.01 -3.95 -19.86
N ARG A 2 -43.23 -3.21 -18.76
CA ARG A 2 -42.36 -2.10 -18.29
C ARG A 2 -41.70 -2.34 -16.92
N LYS A 3 -42.03 -3.46 -16.26
CA LYS A 3 -41.70 -3.70 -14.84
C LYS A 3 -40.37 -4.42 -14.61
N ASN A 4 -39.72 -4.93 -15.68
CA ASN A 4 -38.47 -5.70 -15.57
C ASN A 4 -37.20 -4.89 -15.86
N LEU A 5 -37.31 -3.61 -16.23
CA LEU A 5 -36.13 -2.79 -16.56
C LEU A 5 -35.33 -2.38 -15.31
N LEU A 6 -36.00 -2.21 -14.16
CA LEU A 6 -35.36 -1.84 -12.89
C LEU A 6 -34.43 -2.94 -12.36
N PHE A 7 -34.77 -4.22 -12.58
CA PHE A 7 -33.95 -5.33 -12.12
C PHE A 7 -32.63 -5.47 -12.90
N PHE A 8 -32.60 -5.01 -14.15
CA PHE A 8 -31.39 -5.07 -14.98
C PHE A 8 -30.38 -3.95 -14.63
N LEU A 9 -30.86 -2.80 -14.14
CA LEU A 9 -30.02 -1.66 -13.76
C LEU A 9 -29.30 -1.85 -12.41
N LEU A 10 -29.82 -2.68 -11.49
CA LEU A 10 -29.12 -2.99 -10.23
C LEU A 10 -27.95 -3.97 -10.39
N ALA A 11 -27.90 -4.75 -11.48
CA ALA A 11 -26.92 -5.81 -11.67
C ALA A 11 -25.54 -5.31 -12.17
N VAL A 12 -25.41 -4.02 -12.51
CA VAL A 12 -24.15 -3.43 -13.02
C VAL A 12 -23.56 -2.48 -11.98
N SER A 13 -23.46 -2.93 -10.73
CA SER A 13 -22.62 -2.29 -9.73
C SER A 13 -21.19 -2.75 -9.96
N ILE A 14 -20.52 -2.17 -10.95
CA ILE A 14 -19.12 -2.47 -11.25
C ILE A 14 -18.31 -2.04 -10.03
N VAL A 15 -17.69 -3.00 -9.34
CA VAL A 15 -16.72 -2.70 -8.27
C VAL A 15 -15.48 -2.14 -8.95
N ALA A 16 -15.43 -0.82 -9.13
CA ALA A 16 -14.25 -0.13 -9.62
C ALA A 16 -13.16 -0.26 -8.54
N LYS A 17 -12.22 -1.20 -8.73
CA LYS A 17 -10.97 -1.19 -7.97
C LYS A 17 -10.15 -0.01 -8.46
N ALA A 18 -9.86 0.93 -7.55
CA ALA A 18 -8.95 2.00 -7.84
C ALA A 18 -7.55 1.44 -8.11
N ASP A 19 -6.84 2.04 -9.07
CA ASP A 19 -5.43 1.69 -9.30
C ASP A 19 -4.59 1.97 -8.05
N PRO A 20 -3.51 1.20 -7.81
CA PRO A 20 -2.62 1.47 -6.69
C PRO A 20 -2.07 2.90 -6.74
N ALA A 21 -2.14 3.59 -5.61
CA ALA A 21 -1.69 4.96 -5.46
C ALA A 21 -0.17 5.03 -5.18
N VAL A 22 0.40 6.23 -5.34
CA VAL A 22 1.81 6.51 -5.05
C VAL A 22 1.95 7.63 -4.05
N THR A 23 2.96 7.54 -3.20
CA THR A 23 3.34 8.63 -2.29
C THR A 23 4.17 9.69 -3.03
N ALA A 24 4.40 10.83 -2.39
CA ALA A 24 5.51 11.69 -2.78
C ALA A 24 6.84 11.05 -2.30
N SER A 25 7.97 11.68 -2.64
CA SER A 25 9.30 11.23 -2.26
C SER A 25 9.56 11.54 -0.78
N ALA A 26 10.02 10.55 0.00
CA ALA A 26 10.56 10.76 1.35
C ALA A 26 11.45 9.59 1.79
N VAL A 27 12.28 9.82 2.81
CA VAL A 27 13.11 8.78 3.42
C VAL A 27 12.21 7.81 4.21
N PRO A 28 12.32 6.49 4.00
CA PRO A 28 11.61 5.53 4.82
C PRO A 28 12.21 5.49 6.23
N GLU A 29 11.35 5.42 7.23
CA GLU A 29 11.72 5.38 8.64
C GLU A 29 11.11 4.15 9.32
N ASN A 30 11.68 3.77 10.46
CA ASN A 30 11.14 2.70 11.30
C ASN A 30 10.83 1.41 10.52
N LEU A 31 11.72 0.97 9.63
CA LEU A 31 11.59 -0.33 8.97
C LEU A 31 11.77 -1.46 10.01
N HIS A 32 10.74 -2.27 10.22
CA HIS A 32 10.77 -3.40 11.16
C HIS A 32 9.91 -4.58 10.72
N ILE A 33 10.23 -5.76 11.25
CA ILE A 33 9.41 -6.97 11.16
C ILE A 33 8.97 -7.30 12.59
N TYR A 34 7.66 -7.31 12.83
CA TYR A 34 7.12 -7.47 14.19
C TYR A 34 5.93 -8.44 14.26
N SER A 35 5.47 -9.00 13.14
CA SER A 35 4.42 -10.02 13.15
C SER A 35 4.98 -11.42 13.06
N GLU A 36 4.33 -12.39 13.71
CA GLU A 36 4.64 -13.82 13.56
C GLU A 36 4.48 -14.30 12.12
N ALA A 37 3.67 -13.60 11.32
CA ALA A 37 3.50 -13.84 9.90
C ALA A 37 4.68 -13.30 9.04
N GLY A 38 5.66 -12.63 9.64
CA GLY A 38 6.83 -12.09 8.93
C GLY A 38 6.55 -10.81 8.14
N ASN A 39 5.42 -10.14 8.38
CA ASN A 39 5.11 -8.89 7.66
C ASN A 39 6.09 -7.80 8.08
N ALA A 40 6.54 -7.03 7.09
CA ALA A 40 7.35 -5.86 7.31
C ALA A 40 6.49 -4.60 7.38
N TYR A 41 6.94 -3.65 8.18
CA TYR A 41 6.28 -2.39 8.42
C TYR A 41 7.28 -1.27 8.23
N VAL A 42 6.85 -0.17 7.63
CA VAL A 42 7.69 1.00 7.40
C VAL A 42 6.85 2.26 7.61
N ASP A 43 7.42 3.25 8.26
CA ASP A 43 6.86 4.59 8.33
C ASP A 43 7.40 5.42 7.17
N HIS A 44 6.54 6.19 6.52
CA HIS A 44 6.89 7.11 5.44
C HIS A 44 6.17 8.44 5.69
N MET A 45 5.60 9.06 4.66
CA MET A 45 4.88 10.32 4.84
C MET A 45 3.44 10.15 5.33
N LYS A 46 2.99 11.12 6.13
CA LYS A 46 1.59 11.25 6.56
C LYS A 46 0.73 11.81 5.42
N GLY A 47 -0.56 11.49 5.43
CA GLY A 47 -1.55 12.13 4.57
C GLY A 47 -2.13 11.27 3.44
N TYR A 48 -1.65 10.03 3.27
CA TYR A 48 -2.20 9.07 2.31
C TYR A 48 -3.24 8.18 2.96
N CYS A 49 -2.86 7.58 4.08
CA CYS A 49 -3.76 6.91 4.99
C CYS A 49 -3.82 7.73 6.29
N GLY A 50 -4.72 7.38 7.21
CA GLY A 50 -4.85 7.97 8.55
C GLY A 50 -3.59 7.84 9.43
N SER A 51 -2.53 7.19 8.95
CA SER A 51 -1.19 7.25 9.52
C SER A 51 -0.09 7.23 8.44
N SER A 52 1.17 7.36 8.87
CA SER A 52 2.36 7.21 8.02
C SER A 52 2.76 5.75 7.76
N ARG A 53 2.05 4.78 8.34
CA ARG A 53 2.44 3.38 8.35
C ARG A 53 2.03 2.66 7.07
N PHE A 54 2.98 1.93 6.50
CA PHE A 54 2.74 0.99 5.41
C PHE A 54 3.11 -0.42 5.84
N VAL A 55 2.40 -1.41 5.29
CA VAL A 55 2.62 -2.83 5.55
C VAL A 55 2.96 -3.57 4.26
N LEU A 56 4.07 -4.28 4.26
CA LEU A 56 4.47 -5.22 3.22
C LEU A 56 4.20 -6.64 3.74
N TYR A 57 3.24 -7.33 3.11
CA TYR A 57 2.89 -8.69 3.48
C TYR A 57 3.97 -9.68 3.04
N ALA A 58 4.28 -10.64 3.90
CA ALA A 58 5.34 -11.64 3.67
C ALA A 58 5.10 -12.52 2.43
N ASP A 59 3.85 -12.67 2.01
CA ASP A 59 3.45 -13.42 0.81
C ASP A 59 3.64 -12.63 -0.50
N HIS A 60 4.08 -11.37 -0.43
CA HIS A 60 4.30 -10.56 -1.62
C HIS A 60 5.42 -11.16 -2.49
N PRO A 61 5.20 -11.40 -3.80
CA PRO A 61 6.17 -12.09 -4.67
C PRO A 61 7.50 -11.35 -4.86
N LYS A 62 7.56 -10.09 -4.41
CA LYS A 62 8.75 -9.23 -4.42
C LYS A 62 9.15 -8.76 -3.02
N PHE A 63 8.74 -9.47 -1.97
CA PHE A 63 8.99 -9.10 -0.57
C PHE A 63 10.45 -8.73 -0.33
N ASP A 64 11.38 -9.64 -0.61
CA ASP A 64 12.82 -9.43 -0.36
C ASP A 64 13.38 -8.24 -1.12
N ALA A 65 12.95 -8.04 -2.36
CA ALA A 65 13.42 -6.93 -3.19
C ALA A 65 12.93 -5.58 -2.67
N ILE A 66 11.64 -5.49 -2.31
CA ILE A 66 11.05 -4.28 -1.75
C ILE A 66 11.67 -3.98 -0.38
N PHE A 67 11.76 -4.98 0.49
CA PHE A 67 12.34 -4.85 1.82
C PHE A 67 13.82 -4.41 1.74
N SER A 68 14.61 -5.03 0.87
CA SER A 68 16.02 -4.68 0.68
C SER A 68 16.19 -3.24 0.17
N LEU A 69 15.33 -2.79 -0.75
CA LEU A 69 15.39 -1.41 -1.25
C LEU A 69 15.02 -0.40 -0.15
N LEU A 70 13.99 -0.69 0.65
CA LEU A 70 13.62 0.15 1.80
C LEU A 70 14.74 0.19 2.84
N LEU A 71 15.35 -0.95 3.15
CA LEU A 71 16.45 -1.04 4.10
C LEU A 71 17.65 -0.21 3.62
N ALA A 72 18.05 -0.40 2.36
CA ALA A 72 19.14 0.35 1.76
C ALA A 72 18.84 1.86 1.75
N ALA A 73 17.61 2.26 1.40
CA ALA A 73 17.19 3.66 1.40
C ALA A 73 17.23 4.29 2.81
N GLN A 74 16.70 3.59 3.82
CA GLN A 74 16.74 4.06 5.22
C GLN A 74 18.18 4.22 5.71
N MET A 75 19.03 3.21 5.48
CA MET A 75 20.45 3.23 5.88
C MET A 75 21.25 4.33 5.18
N SER A 76 20.93 4.62 3.93
CA SER A 76 21.63 5.62 3.11
C SER A 76 20.99 7.01 3.16
N GLN A 77 19.93 7.19 3.94
CA GLN A 77 19.15 8.43 4.01
C GLN A 77 18.71 8.90 2.61
N LYS A 78 18.27 7.94 1.77
CA LYS A 78 17.77 8.20 0.43
C LYS A 78 16.25 8.15 0.43
N GLU A 79 15.67 9.05 -0.35
CA GLU A 79 14.24 9.10 -0.52
C GLU A 79 13.76 8.00 -1.47
N VAL A 80 12.53 7.54 -1.23
CA VAL A 80 11.82 6.58 -2.07
C VAL A 80 10.39 7.06 -2.28
N ILE A 81 9.77 6.55 -3.35
CA ILE A 81 8.33 6.63 -3.55
C ILE A 81 7.73 5.25 -3.32
N LEU A 82 6.69 5.19 -2.49
CA LEU A 82 5.95 3.97 -2.20
C LEU A 82 4.75 3.87 -3.12
N ARG A 83 4.50 2.66 -3.64
CA ARG A 83 3.26 2.30 -4.33
C ARG A 83 2.42 1.43 -3.41
N PHE A 84 1.18 1.80 -3.16
CA PHE A 84 0.31 1.12 -2.21
C PHE A 84 -1.09 0.85 -2.77
N ASP A 85 -1.71 -0.23 -2.31
CA ASP A 85 -3.00 -0.76 -2.75
C ASP A 85 -4.00 -0.66 -1.60
N GLU A 86 -4.81 0.40 -1.57
CA GLU A 86 -5.81 0.69 -0.54
C GLU A 86 -5.22 1.03 0.85
N CYS A 87 -6.05 1.65 1.70
CA CYS A 87 -5.77 1.88 3.12
C CYS A 87 -6.53 0.85 3.97
N MET A 88 -5.77 0.03 4.68
CA MET A 88 -6.23 -1.07 5.55
C MET A 88 -6.39 -0.62 7.01
N ASN A 89 -6.96 -1.48 7.85
CA ASN A 89 -7.03 -1.30 9.30
C ASN A 89 -7.70 0.02 9.72
N ARG A 90 -8.94 0.25 9.29
CA ARG A 90 -9.68 1.51 9.50
C ARG A 90 -8.94 2.71 8.89
N GLU A 91 -8.46 2.52 7.67
CA GLU A 91 -7.71 3.51 6.90
C GLU A 91 -6.38 3.93 7.54
N THR A 92 -5.86 3.20 8.54
CA THR A 92 -4.63 3.62 9.22
C THR A 92 -3.36 3.18 8.50
N GLN A 93 -3.39 2.13 7.67
CA GLN A 93 -2.16 1.54 7.11
C GLN A 93 -2.27 1.32 5.60
N GLY A 94 -1.31 1.82 4.82
CA GLY A 94 -1.25 1.53 3.38
C GLY A 94 -0.69 0.13 3.12
N LYS A 95 -1.32 -0.68 2.28
CA LYS A 95 -0.74 -1.97 1.86
C LYS A 95 0.30 -1.72 0.77
N LEU A 96 1.56 -1.94 1.08
CA LEU A 96 2.67 -1.72 0.16
C LEU A 96 2.70 -2.80 -0.93
N VAL A 97 2.79 -2.37 -2.20
CA VAL A 97 2.87 -3.25 -3.37
C VAL A 97 4.09 -2.95 -4.26
N GLY A 98 4.83 -1.88 -3.96
CA GLY A 98 6.03 -1.53 -4.70
C GLY A 98 6.76 -0.35 -4.10
N VAL A 99 8.00 -0.17 -4.53
CA VAL A 99 8.87 0.94 -4.16
C VAL A 99 9.79 1.24 -5.34
N TYR A 100 10.11 2.51 -5.56
CA TYR A 100 11.12 2.91 -6.54
C TYR A 100 11.92 4.12 -6.04
N LEU A 101 13.16 4.21 -6.53
CA LEU A 101 14.03 5.35 -6.29
C LEU A 101 13.63 6.49 -7.23
N PRO A 102 13.53 7.74 -6.73
CA PRO A 102 13.33 8.92 -7.56
C PRO A 102 14.56 9.25 -8.42
#